data_AF-A0A671NVZ1-F1
#
_entry.id   AF-A0A671NVZ1-F1
#
_cell.length_a   1.000
_cell.length_b   1.000
_cell.length_c   1.000
_cell.angle_alpha   90.00
_cell.angle_beta   90.00
_cell.angle_gamma   90.00
#
_symmetry.space_group_name_H-M   'P 1'
#
loop_
_entity.id
_entity.type
_entity.pdbx_description
1 polymer ?
#
loop_
_entity_poly.entity_id
_entity_poly.type
_entity_poly.pdbx_seq_one_letter_code
_entity_poly.pdbx_strand_id
1 'polypeptide(L)'
;MALFSDVCRSVRTLLGQCQRSTAAAAWTRCQSSRKSSQTAPEPEPAISNNEAINKTFVNRNPRNLEEMALAVKDRGWATVWPSKQYYQRLVFRRTQHHITAEVYSSDSIDPVLSCSTKEWALKRELGSTRSVAACRAVGEVLAQRCREAGITRIVYREVPWKFRSESVRFFFHSLSIVH
;
A
#
# COMPACT_ATOMS: atom_id res chain seq x y z
N MET A 1 -18.75 -9.27 -47.33
CA MET A 1 -17.88 -8.07 -47.37
C MET A 1 -16.84 -8.24 -46.27
N ALA A 2 -15.63 -8.61 -46.64
CA ALA A 2 -14.50 -8.84 -45.74
C ALA A 2 -13.51 -7.69 -45.92
N LEU A 3 -13.10 -7.04 -44.83
CA LEU A 3 -11.92 -6.18 -44.79
C LEU A 3 -11.28 -6.28 -43.40
N PHE A 4 -10.45 -7.32 -43.22
CA PHE A 4 -9.38 -7.32 -42.24
C PHE A 4 -8.19 -6.63 -42.90
N SER A 5 -7.76 -5.49 -42.37
CA SER A 5 -6.57 -4.77 -42.83
C SER A 5 -5.37 -5.12 -41.94
N ASP A 6 -4.47 -5.92 -42.49
CA ASP A 6 -3.14 -6.21 -41.97
C ASP A 6 -2.25 -4.96 -41.91
N VAL A 7 -1.49 -4.82 -40.83
CA VAL A 7 -0.41 -3.82 -40.71
C VAL A 7 0.91 -4.57 -40.57
N CYS A 8 1.58 -4.80 -41.69
CA CYS A 8 2.98 -5.22 -41.74
C CYS A 8 3.90 -4.00 -41.61
N ARG A 9 4.75 -3.94 -40.57
CA ARG A 9 5.92 -3.05 -40.55
C ARG A 9 7.19 -3.85 -40.79
N SER A 10 7.76 -3.60 -41.96
CA SER A 10 9.01 -4.17 -42.47
C SER A 10 10.23 -3.53 -41.77
N VAL A 11 11.14 -4.38 -41.30
CA VAL A 11 12.46 -4.01 -40.77
C VAL A 11 13.43 -3.90 -41.96
N ARG A 12 14.01 -2.72 -42.18
CA ARG A 12 15.09 -2.51 -43.16
C ARG A 12 16.43 -2.52 -42.45
N THR A 13 17.20 -3.59 -42.67
CA THR A 13 18.60 -3.73 -42.26
C THR A 13 19.48 -3.18 -43.38
N LEU A 14 20.28 -2.14 -43.11
CA LEU A 14 21.30 -1.63 -44.03
C LEU A 14 22.66 -2.19 -43.62
N LEU A 15 23.19 -3.12 -44.43
CA LEU A 15 24.57 -3.60 -44.36
C LEU A 15 25.45 -2.64 -45.16
N GLY A 16 26.30 -1.87 -44.47
CA GLY A 16 27.36 -1.08 -45.09
C GLY A 16 28.59 -1.94 -45.38
N GLN A 17 29.03 -1.98 -46.64
CA GLN A 17 30.30 -2.57 -47.04
C GLN A 17 31.45 -1.58 -46.78
N CYS A 18 32.47 -1.99 -46.04
CA CYS A 18 33.73 -1.27 -45.94
C CYS A 18 34.78 -1.93 -46.85
N GLN A 19 35.26 -1.16 -47.83
CA GLN A 19 36.40 -1.50 -48.66
C GLN A 19 37.69 -1.41 -47.84
N ARG A 20 38.54 -2.44 -47.92
CA ARG A 20 39.88 -2.46 -47.32
C ARG A 20 40.86 -1.75 -48.26
N SER A 21 41.44 -0.65 -47.79
CA SER A 21 42.63 -0.04 -48.40
C SER A 21 43.87 -0.46 -47.61
N THR A 22 44.81 -1.11 -48.29
CA THR A 22 46.15 -1.44 -47.80
C THR A 22 47.04 -0.19 -47.82
N ALA A 23 47.55 0.23 -46.67
CA ALA A 23 48.58 1.26 -46.58
C ALA A 23 49.76 0.75 -45.75
N ALA A 24 50.95 0.92 -46.33
CA ALA A 24 52.22 0.36 -45.95
C ALA A 24 52.77 0.89 -44.63
N ALA A 25 53.60 0.05 -44.00
CA ALA A 25 54.32 0.33 -42.78
C ALA A 25 55.26 1.53 -42.91
N ALA A 26 55.11 2.52 -42.02
CA ALA A 26 56.12 3.51 -41.71
C ALA A 26 56.34 3.51 -40.19
N TRP A 27 57.47 2.96 -39.76
CA TRP A 27 57.88 2.91 -38.37
C TRP A 27 58.24 4.32 -37.91
N THR A 28 57.34 4.95 -37.17
CA THR A 28 57.61 6.26 -36.57
C THR A 28 58.06 6.04 -35.13
N ARG A 29 59.28 6.50 -34.85
CA ARG A 29 60.00 6.46 -33.59
C ARG A 29 59.14 6.92 -32.41
N CYS A 30 58.78 6.01 -31.50
CA CYS A 30 58.13 6.34 -30.23
C CYS A 30 59.07 7.21 -29.38
N GLN A 31 58.79 8.51 -29.32
CA GLN A 31 59.35 9.36 -28.27
C GLN A 31 58.55 9.09 -26.98
N SER A 32 59.25 8.65 -25.93
CA SER A 32 58.68 8.48 -24.61
C SER A 32 58.33 9.85 -24.02
N SER A 33 57.10 10.29 -24.25
CA SER A 33 56.50 11.42 -23.53
C SER A 33 56.23 10.96 -22.10
N ARG A 34 57.11 11.32 -21.15
CA ARG A 34 56.78 11.28 -19.72
C ARG A 34 55.63 12.25 -19.46
N LYS A 35 54.39 11.75 -19.49
CA LYS A 35 53.24 12.48 -18.96
C LYS A 35 53.32 12.40 -17.45
N SER A 36 53.69 13.49 -16.77
CA SER A 36 53.39 13.63 -15.35
C SER A 36 51.88 13.88 -15.25
N SER A 37 51.10 12.83 -15.01
CA SER A 37 49.72 12.98 -14.57
C SER A 37 49.75 13.45 -13.13
N GLN A 38 49.85 14.76 -12.91
CA GLN A 38 49.39 15.32 -11.65
C GLN A 38 47.86 15.35 -11.75
N THR A 39 47.22 14.35 -11.16
CA THR A 39 45.78 14.38 -10.91
C THR A 39 45.48 15.67 -10.15
N ALA A 40 44.67 16.55 -10.73
CA ALA A 40 44.21 17.74 -10.03
C ALA A 40 43.55 17.30 -8.71
N PRO A 41 43.85 17.95 -7.56
CA PRO A 41 43.16 17.63 -6.32
C PRO A 41 41.66 17.78 -6.57
N GLU A 42 40.89 16.71 -6.34
CA GLU A 42 39.44 16.82 -6.41
C GLU A 42 39.00 17.91 -5.43
N PRO A 43 38.10 18.82 -5.85
CA PRO A 43 37.63 19.87 -4.97
C PRO A 43 37.03 19.22 -3.72
N GLU A 44 37.52 19.61 -2.54
CA GLU A 44 36.99 19.09 -1.28
C GLU A 44 35.49 19.31 -1.25
N PRO A 45 34.69 18.29 -0.86
CA PRO A 45 33.24 18.40 -0.91
C PRO A 45 32.84 19.58 -0.02
N ALA A 46 32.34 20.64 -0.65
CA ALA A 46 31.82 21.80 0.06
C ALA A 46 30.62 21.32 0.88
N ILE A 47 30.85 21.12 2.18
CA ILE A 47 29.84 20.60 3.11
C ILE A 47 28.67 21.58 3.08
N SER A 48 27.61 21.18 2.38
CA SER A 48 26.37 21.95 2.34
C SER A 48 25.72 21.87 3.71
N ASN A 49 25.26 23.00 4.26
CA ASN A 49 24.60 23.02 5.57
C ASN A 49 23.37 22.09 5.65
N ASN A 50 22.85 21.62 4.51
CA ASN A 50 21.75 20.66 4.41
C ASN A 50 22.17 19.20 4.62
N GLU A 51 23.47 18.90 4.64
CA GLU A 51 24.01 17.53 4.82
C GLU A 51 24.24 17.17 6.30
N ALA A 52 24.13 18.15 7.20
CA ALA A 52 24.23 17.95 8.63
C ALA A 52 22.97 17.27 9.20
N ILE A 53 22.87 15.95 9.02
CA ILE A 53 21.76 15.13 9.51
C ILE A 53 22.14 14.48 10.84
N ASN A 54 21.20 14.44 11.79
CA ASN A 54 21.39 13.73 13.05
C ASN A 54 21.55 12.22 12.81
N LYS A 55 22.52 11.60 13.48
CA LYS A 55 22.76 10.15 13.42
C LYS A 55 21.55 9.31 13.86
N THR A 56 20.71 9.87 14.75
CA THR A 56 19.50 9.23 15.24
C THR A 56 18.28 10.02 14.77
N PHE A 57 17.40 9.35 14.02
CA PHE A 57 16.12 9.90 13.61
C PHE A 57 15.01 9.44 14.56
N VAL A 58 14.24 10.39 15.10
CA VAL A 58 13.12 10.09 16.01
C VAL A 58 11.81 10.47 15.33
N ASN A 59 11.01 9.45 14.99
CA ASN A 59 9.66 9.62 14.48
C ASN A 59 8.66 9.69 15.64
N ARG A 60 7.83 10.72 15.69
CA ARG A 60 6.80 10.93 16.74
C ARG A 60 5.43 10.37 16.37
N ASN A 61 5.24 9.87 15.14
CA ASN A 61 3.96 9.34 14.71
C ASN A 61 3.69 7.97 15.38
N PRO A 62 2.62 7.83 16.19
CA PRO A 62 2.31 6.58 16.86
C PRO A 62 2.03 5.42 15.90
N ARG A 63 1.46 5.68 14.73
CA ARG A 63 1.09 4.64 13.75
C ARG A 63 2.26 4.11 12.93
N ASN A 64 3.42 4.76 12.96
CA ASN A 64 4.53 4.42 12.06
C ASN A 64 4.99 2.96 12.20
N LEU A 65 5.12 2.48 13.45
CA LEU A 65 5.56 1.10 13.71
C LEU A 65 4.51 0.06 13.32
N GLU A 66 3.22 0.42 13.36
CA GLU A 66 2.12 -0.44 12.94
C GLU A 66 2.15 -0.64 11.42
N GLU A 67 2.34 0.45 10.66
CA GLU A 67 2.43 0.41 9.19
C GLU A 67 3.65 -0.38 8.71
N MET A 68 4.78 -0.21 9.40
CA MET A 68 6.00 -1.00 9.17
C MET A 68 5.88 -2.46 9.63
N ALA A 69 4.78 -2.84 10.29
CA ALA A 69 4.58 -4.15 10.91
C ALA A 69 5.64 -4.55 11.97
N LEU A 70 6.33 -3.57 12.55
CA LEU A 70 7.35 -3.77 13.60
C LEU A 70 6.80 -3.58 15.02
N ALA A 71 5.64 -2.93 15.17
CA ALA A 71 5.02 -2.70 16.46
C ALA A 71 4.76 -4.02 17.21
N VAL A 72 4.94 -4.00 18.52
CA VAL A 72 4.65 -5.16 19.37
C VAL A 72 3.14 -5.23 19.60
N LYS A 73 2.52 -6.35 19.20
CA LYS A 73 1.12 -6.63 19.54
C LYS A 73 1.02 -7.17 20.97
N ASP A 74 -0.10 -6.91 21.62
CA ASP A 74 -0.39 -7.46 22.95
C ASP A 74 -0.53 -8.99 22.89
N ARG A 75 0.40 -9.68 23.54
CA ARG A 75 0.49 -11.15 23.64
C ARG A 75 0.19 -11.56 25.09
N GLY A 76 -0.57 -12.62 25.30
CA GLY A 76 -0.80 -13.19 26.64
C GLY A 76 -2.25 -13.52 26.96
N TRP A 77 -3.20 -13.03 26.17
CA TRP A 77 -4.63 -13.30 26.32
C TRP A 77 -5.05 -14.64 25.72
N ALA A 78 -4.36 -15.72 26.08
CA ALA A 78 -4.63 -17.06 25.55
C ALA A 78 -5.85 -17.72 26.22
N THR A 79 -6.10 -17.43 27.50
CA THR A 79 -7.19 -18.01 28.29
C THR A 79 -8.51 -17.26 28.17
N VAL A 80 -8.49 -16.02 27.69
CA VAL A 80 -9.70 -15.21 27.48
C VAL A 80 -9.97 -15.01 26.01
N TRP A 81 -11.24 -14.98 25.65
CA TRP A 81 -11.68 -14.69 24.31
C TRP A 81 -12.36 -13.31 24.28
N PRO A 82 -12.10 -12.44 23.28
CA PRO A 82 -11.17 -12.59 22.15
C PRO A 82 -9.72 -12.19 22.51
N SER A 83 -8.74 -12.68 21.73
CA SER A 83 -7.34 -12.28 21.91
C SER A 83 -7.10 -10.83 21.50
N LYS A 84 -6.18 -10.14 22.17
CA LYS A 84 -5.81 -8.74 21.89
C LYS A 84 -4.65 -8.57 20.90
N GLN A 85 -4.33 -9.61 20.14
CA GLN A 85 -3.20 -9.61 19.21
C GLN A 85 -3.56 -8.96 17.86
N TYR A 86 -3.81 -7.66 17.85
CA TYR A 86 -4.13 -6.86 16.66
C TYR A 86 -3.64 -5.42 16.84
N TYR A 87 -3.51 -4.69 15.72
CA TYR A 87 -3.34 -3.23 15.75
C TYR A 87 -4.71 -2.57 15.67
N GLN A 88 -5.47 -2.90 14.63
CA GLN A 88 -6.87 -2.50 14.46
C GLN A 88 -7.79 -3.72 14.48
N ARG A 89 -8.90 -3.63 15.23
CA ARG A 89 -9.97 -4.64 15.21
C ARG A 89 -11.26 -4.06 14.68
N LEU A 90 -12.01 -4.90 13.96
CA LEU A 90 -13.37 -4.61 13.55
C LEU A 90 -14.37 -5.22 14.53
N VAL A 91 -15.39 -4.45 14.87
CA VAL A 91 -16.53 -4.89 15.66
C VAL A 91 -17.78 -4.70 14.81
N PHE A 92 -18.46 -5.80 14.52
CA PHE A 92 -19.69 -5.78 13.74
C PHE A 92 -20.87 -6.18 14.64
N ARG A 93 -21.80 -5.26 14.84
CA ARG A 93 -22.98 -5.47 15.69
C ARG A 93 -24.25 -5.28 14.87
N ARG A 94 -25.10 -6.29 14.89
CA ARG A 94 -26.44 -6.24 14.32
C ARG A 94 -27.45 -6.32 15.45
N THR A 95 -28.21 -5.25 15.64
CA THR A 95 -29.34 -5.18 16.56
C THR A 95 -30.65 -5.45 15.81
N GLN A 96 -31.78 -5.41 16.52
CA GLN A 96 -33.11 -5.58 15.91
C GLN A 96 -33.41 -4.51 14.85
N HIS A 97 -32.95 -3.27 15.04
CA HIS A 97 -33.31 -2.14 14.19
C HIS A 97 -32.13 -1.58 13.38
N HIS A 98 -30.90 -1.79 13.84
CA HIS A 98 -29.73 -1.13 13.26
C HIS A 98 -28.53 -2.06 13.16
N ILE A 99 -27.74 -1.80 12.14
CA ILE A 99 -26.40 -2.35 11.94
C ILE A 99 -25.39 -1.26 12.32
N THR A 100 -24.36 -1.64 13.06
CA THR A 100 -23.21 -0.80 13.43
C THR A 100 -21.91 -1.57 13.16
N ALA A 101 -20.95 -0.90 12.54
CA ALA A 101 -19.61 -1.40 12.31
C ALA A 101 -18.60 -0.36 12.82
N GLU A 102 -17.69 -0.80 13.66
CA GLU A 102 -16.76 0.08 14.39
C GLU A 102 -15.35 -0.49 14.34
N VAL A 103 -14.36 0.36 14.08
CA VAL A 103 -12.95 0.00 14.06
C VAL A 103 -12.29 0.59 15.30
N TYR A 104 -11.68 -0.27 16.11
CA TYR A 104 -10.96 0.12 17.32
C TYR A 104 -9.46 -0.07 17.12
N SER A 105 -8.67 0.85 17.67
CA SER A 105 -7.23 0.63 17.84
C SER A 105 -6.96 -0.30 19.03
N SER A 106 -5.74 -0.83 19.14
CA SER A 106 -5.31 -1.60 20.31
C SER A 106 -5.25 -0.75 21.57
N ASP A 107 -4.89 0.52 21.40
CA ASP A 107 -4.55 1.42 22.50
C ASP A 107 -5.75 2.28 22.94
N SER A 108 -6.71 2.50 22.02
CA SER A 108 -7.86 3.37 22.26
C SER A 108 -9.09 2.58 22.72
N ILE A 109 -9.76 3.11 23.75
CA ILE A 109 -11.07 2.60 24.18
C ILE A 109 -12.15 3.03 23.18
N ASP A 110 -12.00 4.22 22.60
CA ASP A 110 -12.94 4.77 21.63
C ASP A 110 -12.68 4.25 20.21
N PRO A 111 -13.73 4.12 19.39
CA PRO A 111 -13.59 3.71 17.99
C PRO A 111 -12.93 4.81 17.16
N VAL A 112 -11.94 4.45 16.35
CA VAL A 112 -11.27 5.34 15.40
C VAL A 112 -12.21 5.68 14.25
N LEU A 113 -12.94 4.67 13.76
CA LEU A 113 -13.97 4.82 12.72
C LEU A 113 -15.24 4.13 13.18
N SER A 114 -16.37 4.77 12.90
CA SER A 114 -17.69 4.18 13.08
C SER A 114 -18.50 4.34 11.79
N CYS A 115 -19.36 3.37 11.52
CA CYS A 115 -20.34 3.40 10.44
C CYS A 115 -21.62 2.75 10.93
N SER A 116 -22.74 3.47 10.87
CA SER A 116 -24.03 2.92 11.30
C SER A 116 -25.18 3.33 10.40
N THR A 117 -26.13 2.42 10.27
CA THR A 117 -27.48 2.71 9.72
C THR A 117 -28.29 3.72 10.54
N LYS A 118 -27.79 4.15 11.72
CA LYS A 118 -28.34 5.29 12.47
C LYS A 118 -27.96 6.63 11.84
N GLU A 119 -26.86 6.68 11.09
CA GLU A 119 -26.44 7.88 10.39
C GLU A 119 -27.47 8.24 9.31
N TRP A 120 -27.83 9.51 9.26
CA TRP A 120 -28.89 9.97 8.36
C TRP A 120 -28.55 9.76 6.88
N ALA A 121 -27.28 9.95 6.50
CA ALA A 121 -26.78 9.75 5.14
C ALA A 121 -27.08 8.33 4.64
N LEU A 122 -26.69 7.30 5.41
CA LEU A 122 -27.01 5.90 5.09
C LEU A 122 -28.51 5.63 5.15
N LYS A 123 -29.18 6.13 6.19
CA LYS A 123 -30.59 5.81 6.42
C LYS A 123 -31.49 6.27 5.27
N ARG A 124 -31.16 7.38 4.61
CA ARG A 124 -31.93 7.91 3.47
C ARG A 124 -31.76 7.07 2.20
N GLU A 125 -30.57 6.50 1.99
CA GLU A 125 -30.28 5.68 0.81
C GLU A 125 -30.78 4.24 0.96
N LEU A 126 -31.00 3.79 2.20
CA LEU A 126 -31.43 2.44 2.51
C LEU A 126 -32.95 2.32 2.61
N GLY A 127 -33.53 1.39 1.84
CA GLY A 127 -34.94 1.02 2.00
C GLY A 127 -35.24 0.29 3.32
N SER A 128 -34.26 -0.38 3.93
CA SER A 128 -34.40 -1.04 5.23
C SER A 128 -33.07 -1.15 5.97
N THR A 129 -33.04 -0.74 7.25
CA THR A 129 -31.85 -0.67 8.11
C THR A 129 -31.36 -2.01 8.67
N ARG A 130 -32.04 -3.13 8.36
CA ARG A 130 -31.71 -4.48 8.86
C ARG A 130 -31.43 -5.48 7.74
N SER A 131 -31.61 -5.07 6.49
CA SER A 131 -31.50 -5.94 5.32
C SER A 131 -30.05 -6.37 5.04
N VAL A 132 -29.86 -7.42 4.24
CA VAL A 132 -28.53 -7.81 3.72
C VAL A 132 -27.93 -6.69 2.86
N ALA A 133 -28.77 -5.96 2.11
CA ALA A 133 -28.37 -4.79 1.35
C ALA A 133 -27.80 -3.68 2.24
N ALA A 134 -28.41 -3.44 3.41
CA ALA A 134 -27.85 -2.49 4.39
C ALA A 134 -26.49 -2.95 4.93
N CYS A 135 -26.28 -4.25 5.15
CA CYS A 135 -24.96 -4.75 5.53
C CYS A 135 -23.91 -4.49 4.45
N ARG A 136 -24.25 -4.70 3.17
CA ARG A 136 -23.36 -4.37 2.05
C ARG A 136 -23.03 -2.87 2.02
N ALA A 137 -24.02 -2.00 2.08
CA ALA A 137 -23.81 -0.55 2.05
C ALA A 137 -22.96 -0.06 3.24
N VAL A 138 -23.19 -0.60 4.45
CA VAL A 138 -22.34 -0.30 5.62
C VAL A 138 -20.90 -0.73 5.37
N GLY A 139 -20.68 -1.90 4.75
CA GLY A 139 -19.35 -2.40 4.40
C GLY A 139 -18.64 -1.52 3.37
N GLU A 140 -19.33 -1.08 2.32
CA GLU A 140 -18.80 -0.19 1.28
C GLU A 140 -18.38 1.18 1.87
N VAL A 141 -19.27 1.81 2.64
CA VAL A 141 -19.00 3.11 3.26
C VAL A 141 -17.87 3.00 4.28
N LEU A 142 -17.83 1.91 5.06
CA LEU A 142 -16.74 1.69 6.01
C LEU A 142 -15.41 1.46 5.28
N ALA A 143 -15.39 0.69 4.19
CA ALA A 143 -14.19 0.47 3.39
C ALA A 143 -13.64 1.79 2.82
N GLN A 144 -14.52 2.66 2.33
CA GLN A 144 -14.15 4.00 1.87
C GLN A 144 -13.54 4.82 3.01
N ARG A 145 -14.21 4.90 4.18
CA ARG A 145 -13.69 5.62 5.35
C ARG A 145 -12.32 5.08 5.81
N CYS A 146 -12.14 3.76 5.79
CA CYS A 146 -10.87 3.13 6.11
C CYS A 146 -9.77 3.54 5.13
N ARG A 147 -10.07 3.56 3.83
CA ARG A 147 -9.12 4.01 2.80
C ARG A 147 -8.73 5.47 2.99
N GLU A 148 -9.70 6.35 3.25
CA GLU A 148 -9.46 7.78 3.49
C GLU A 148 -8.64 8.01 4.78
N ALA A 149 -8.85 7.19 5.82
CA ALA A 149 -8.08 7.21 7.06
C ALA A 149 -6.72 6.48 6.95
N GLY A 150 -6.40 5.89 5.80
CA GLY A 150 -5.19 5.10 5.60
C GLY A 150 -5.11 3.85 6.48
N ILE A 151 -6.24 3.20 6.77
CA ILE A 151 -6.31 1.93 7.50
C ILE A 151 -6.47 0.80 6.48
N THR A 152 -5.40 0.02 6.29
CA THR A 152 -5.34 -1.02 5.25
C THR A 152 -5.62 -2.42 5.80
N ARG A 153 -5.30 -2.68 7.07
CA ARG A 153 -5.40 -4.02 7.69
C ARG A 153 -6.27 -3.95 8.92
N ILE A 154 -7.27 -4.82 9.00
CA ILE A 154 -8.16 -4.90 10.15
C ILE A 154 -8.42 -6.36 10.50
N VAL A 155 -8.35 -6.69 11.79
CA VAL A 155 -8.64 -8.04 12.28
C VAL A 155 -10.09 -8.12 12.71
N TYR A 156 -10.81 -9.12 12.21
CA TYR A 156 -12.15 -9.45 12.70
C TYR A 156 -12.13 -10.82 13.41
N ARG A 157 -12.59 -10.83 14.66
CA ARG A 157 -12.67 -12.03 15.50
C ARG A 157 -14.03 -12.07 16.15
N GLU A 158 -14.87 -13.00 15.68
CA GLU A 158 -16.15 -13.29 16.30
C GLU A 158 -16.34 -14.79 16.51
N VAL A 159 -17.45 -15.15 17.16
CA VAL A 159 -17.81 -16.54 17.40
C VAL A 159 -18.20 -17.23 16.07
N PRO A 160 -17.83 -18.51 15.86
CA PRO A 160 -17.97 -19.17 14.55
C PRO A 160 -19.37 -19.14 13.92
N TRP A 161 -20.43 -19.24 14.73
CA TRP A 161 -21.81 -19.26 14.21
C TRP A 161 -22.27 -17.92 13.62
N LYS A 162 -21.64 -16.79 13.96
CA LYS A 162 -21.96 -15.49 13.35
C LYS A 162 -21.51 -15.40 11.88
N PHE A 163 -20.41 -16.07 11.53
CA PHE A 163 -19.86 -16.08 10.16
C PHE A 163 -20.77 -16.78 9.15
N ARG A 164 -21.66 -17.67 9.60
CA ARG A 164 -22.57 -18.40 8.71
C ARG A 164 -23.68 -17.55 8.12
N SER A 165 -23.91 -16.34 8.65
CA SER A 165 -24.97 -15.48 8.16
C SER A 165 -24.59 -14.81 6.84
N GLU A 166 -25.49 -14.86 5.86
CA GLU A 166 -25.31 -14.19 4.56
C GLU A 166 -25.02 -12.69 4.73
N SER A 167 -25.70 -12.02 5.66
CA SER A 167 -25.45 -10.62 6.01
C SER A 167 -23.98 -10.33 6.32
N VAL A 168 -23.32 -11.21 7.08
CA VAL A 168 -21.91 -11.04 7.47
C VAL A 168 -21.00 -11.31 6.27
N ARG A 169 -21.31 -12.32 5.45
CA ARG A 169 -20.55 -12.61 4.23
C ARG A 169 -20.58 -11.44 3.24
N PHE A 170 -21.76 -10.86 2.98
CA PHE A 170 -21.91 -9.70 2.10
C PHE A 170 -21.22 -8.43 2.63
N PHE A 171 -21.27 -8.21 3.95
CA PHE A 171 -20.51 -7.15 4.60
C PHE A 171 -19.00 -7.32 4.39
N PHE A 172 -18.45 -8.52 4.59
CA PHE A 172 -17.02 -8.75 4.37
C PHE A 172 -16.62 -8.72 2.91
N HIS A 173 -17.48 -9.18 2.00
CA HIS A 173 -17.24 -9.08 0.58
C HIS A 173 -17.15 -7.63 0.09
N SER A 174 -17.94 -6.72 0.67
CA SER A 174 -17.83 -5.27 0.37
C SER A 174 -16.63 -4.61 1.06
N LEU A 175 -16.23 -5.12 2.23
CA LEU A 175 -15.07 -4.61 2.98
C LEU A 175 -13.71 -5.05 2.39
N SER A 176 -13.67 -6.05 1.51
CA SER A 176 -12.43 -6.71 1.03
C SER A 176 -11.47 -5.80 0.24
N ILE A 177 -11.77 -4.52 0.14
CA ILE A 177 -10.84 -3.49 -0.35
C ILE A 177 -9.74 -3.19 0.69
N VAL A 178 -9.97 -3.55 1.96
CA VAL A 178 -9.06 -3.40 3.09
C VAL A 178 -8.35 -4.76 3.30
N HIS A 179 -7.19 -4.96 2.65
CA HIS A 179 -6.42 -6.22 2.65
C HIS A 179 -5.12 -6.13 3.47
#